data_AF-A0A084QZ45-F1
#
_entry.id   AF-A0A084QZ45-F1
#
_cell.length_a   1.000
_cell.length_b   1.000
_cell.length_c   1.000
_cell.angle_alpha   90.00
_cell.angle_beta   90.00
_cell.angle_gamma   90.00
#
_symmetry.space_group_name_H-M   'P 1'
#
loop_
_entity.id
_entity.type
_entity.pdbx_description
1 polymer ?
#
loop_
_entity_poly.entity_id
_entity_poly.type
_entity_poly.pdbx_seq_one_letter_code
_entity_poly.pdbx_strand_id
1 'polypeptide(L)'
;MLAKDSSSPFKLDDYGDWLAFYQAIRAVAMAWGIWEYCDPRATADHYAAKPSVPPTIPLPGAATAAAALEDAGEARRLELAVRQWTARVDDAEHRYTRDIAAWHRRDQRMRALDEQLRRAAMPKFPWCVEHKRTPREKLATLEKHMLGGRGGLY
;
A
#
# COMPACT_ATOMS: atom_id res chain seq x y z
N MET A 1 33.31 -19.97 -3.19
CA MET A 1 33.47 -18.64 -3.80
C MET A 1 32.19 -18.33 -4.56
N LEU A 2 31.30 -17.51 -3.99
CA LEU A 2 30.09 -17.02 -4.68
C LEU A 2 30.35 -15.55 -5.03
N ALA A 3 30.19 -15.22 -6.31
CA ALA A 3 30.56 -13.95 -6.89
C ALA A 3 29.86 -12.77 -6.20
N LYS A 4 30.67 -11.79 -5.75
CA LYS A 4 30.23 -10.42 -5.51
C LYS A 4 30.03 -9.75 -6.88
N ASP A 5 28.93 -10.06 -7.55
CA ASP A 5 28.43 -9.17 -8.60
C ASP A 5 27.28 -8.36 -8.03
N SER A 6 27.67 -7.38 -7.22
CA SER A 6 26.81 -6.32 -6.69
C SER A 6 26.74 -5.14 -7.67
N SER A 7 26.69 -5.41 -8.98
CA SER A 7 26.44 -4.39 -9.99
C SER A 7 24.93 -4.28 -10.20
N SER A 8 24.38 -3.11 -9.90
CA SER A 8 23.03 -2.76 -10.36
C SER A 8 22.97 -2.97 -11.88
N PRO A 9 21.94 -3.64 -12.44
CA PRO A 9 21.81 -3.81 -13.88
C PRO A 9 21.62 -2.47 -14.61
N PHE A 10 21.32 -1.40 -13.89
CA PHE A 10 21.21 -0.04 -14.42
C PHE A 10 22.46 0.75 -14.07
N LYS A 11 23.17 1.18 -15.10
CA LYS A 11 24.22 2.19 -15.01
C LYS A 11 23.54 3.55 -15.02
N LEU A 12 23.25 4.16 -13.88
CA LEU A 12 22.61 5.48 -13.87
C LEU A 12 23.65 6.59 -14.16
N ASP A 13 24.20 6.64 -15.38
CA ASP A 13 25.26 7.60 -15.76
C ASP A 13 24.71 8.83 -16.47
N ASP A 14 23.69 8.67 -17.30
CA ASP A 14 23.07 9.78 -18.04
C ASP A 14 21.53 9.79 -17.96
N TYR A 15 20.92 10.77 -18.65
CA TYR A 15 19.47 10.89 -18.70
C TYR A 15 18.78 9.73 -19.44
N GLY A 16 19.44 9.15 -20.45
CA GLY A 16 18.92 7.99 -21.18
C GLY A 16 18.87 6.76 -20.28
N ASP A 17 19.91 6.54 -19.49
CA ASP A 17 19.96 5.49 -18.49
C ASP A 17 18.90 5.68 -17.39
N TRP A 18 18.71 6.92 -16.94
CA TRP A 18 17.64 7.26 -16.02
C TRP A 18 16.26 6.95 -16.61
N LEU A 19 16.01 7.32 -17.86
CA LEU A 19 14.72 7.07 -18.50
C LEU A 19 14.44 5.58 -18.62
N ALA A 20 15.44 4.78 -19.02
CA ALA A 20 15.33 3.33 -19.09
C ALA A 20 15.05 2.70 -17.71
N PHE A 21 15.78 3.15 -16.68
CA PHE A 21 15.57 2.74 -15.29
C PHE A 21 14.15 3.10 -14.81
N TYR A 22 13.72 4.34 -15.00
CA TYR A 22 12.40 4.83 -14.60
C TYR A 22 11.28 4.02 -15.26
N GLN A 23 11.41 3.73 -16.56
CA GLN A 23 10.46 2.91 -17.29
C GLN A 23 10.43 1.46 -16.77
N ALA A 24 11.58 0.88 -16.43
CA ALA A 24 11.65 -0.46 -15.85
C ALA A 24 10.97 -0.51 -14.47
N ILE A 25 11.26 0.46 -13.59
CA ILE A 25 10.61 0.59 -12.28
C ILE A 25 9.10 0.76 -12.43
N ARG A 26 8.66 1.62 -13.36
CA ARG A 26 7.25 1.82 -13.65
C ARG A 26 6.58 0.53 -14.12
N ALA A 27 7.20 -0.21 -15.03
CA ALA A 27 6.66 -1.47 -15.55
C ALA A 27 6.49 -2.51 -14.43
N VAL A 28 7.51 -2.68 -13.58
CA VAL A 28 7.45 -3.59 -12.42
C VAL A 28 6.35 -3.16 -11.45
N ALA A 29 6.29 -1.88 -11.10
CA ALA A 29 5.28 -1.35 -10.18
C ALA A 29 3.85 -1.47 -10.73
N MET A 30 3.65 -1.30 -12.05
CA MET A 30 2.37 -1.54 -12.72
C MET A 30 1.97 -3.02 -12.67
N ALA A 31 2.90 -3.93 -12.98
CA ALA A 31 2.66 -5.38 -12.89
C ALA A 31 2.33 -5.83 -11.46
N TRP A 32 2.89 -5.14 -10.47
CA TRP A 32 2.61 -5.35 -9.05
C TRP A 32 1.36 -4.63 -8.54
N GLY A 33 0.72 -3.78 -9.36
CA GLY A 33 -0.46 -3.01 -8.98
C GLY A 33 -0.19 -1.98 -7.88
N ILE A 34 1.03 -1.42 -7.85
CA ILE A 34 1.47 -0.45 -6.83
C ILE A 34 1.88 0.91 -7.40
N TRP A 35 1.82 1.10 -8.72
CA TRP A 35 2.30 2.32 -9.37
C TRP A 35 1.64 3.58 -8.83
N GLU A 36 0.33 3.57 -8.57
CA GLU A 36 -0.39 4.73 -8.01
C GLU A 36 0.20 5.23 -6.68
N TYR A 37 0.87 4.37 -5.91
CA TYR A 37 1.53 4.72 -4.65
C TYR A 37 3.01 5.10 -4.81
N CYS A 38 3.61 4.76 -5.96
CA CYS A 38 5.02 4.99 -6.26
C CYS A 38 5.25 6.19 -7.18
N ASP A 39 4.25 6.52 -8.00
CA ASP A 39 4.33 7.58 -8.98
C ASP A 39 4.64 8.92 -8.27
N PRO A 40 5.75 9.61 -8.65
CA PRO A 40 6.10 10.94 -8.13
C PRO A 40 4.98 11.98 -8.24
N ARG A 41 4.08 11.80 -9.20
CA ARG A 41 3.03 12.76 -9.57
C ARG A 41 1.66 12.37 -9.01
N ALA A 42 1.52 11.18 -8.43
CA ALA A 42 0.27 10.73 -7.86
C ALA A 42 0.05 11.28 -6.44
N THR A 43 -1.22 11.49 -6.09
CA THR A 43 -1.66 11.96 -4.78
C THR A 43 -2.04 10.83 -3.82
N ALA A 44 -2.16 9.59 -4.30
CA ALA A 44 -2.62 8.45 -3.50
C ALA A 44 -1.64 8.11 -2.36
N ASP A 45 -2.12 7.73 -1.18
CA ASP A 45 -1.26 7.29 -0.07
C ASP A 45 -1.53 5.82 0.29
N HIS A 46 -0.49 4.99 0.22
CA HIS A 46 -0.57 3.55 0.53
C HIS A 46 -0.97 3.30 1.98
N TYR A 47 -0.50 4.12 2.92
CA TYR A 47 -0.82 3.95 4.33
C TYR A 47 -2.23 4.45 4.65
N ALA A 48 -2.71 5.48 3.94
CA ALA A 48 -4.11 5.90 4.02
C ALA A 48 -5.07 4.83 3.49
N ALA A 49 -4.63 3.98 2.56
CA ALA A 49 -5.40 2.86 2.03
C ALA A 49 -5.42 1.61 2.94
N LYS A 50 -4.80 1.67 4.14
CA LYS A 50 -4.82 0.56 5.09
C LYS A 50 -6.24 0.35 5.63
N PRO A 51 -6.82 -0.85 5.54
CA PRO A 51 -8.11 -1.15 6.14
C PRO A 51 -8.08 -0.81 7.63
N SER A 52 -9.04 0.02 8.04
CA SER A 52 -9.28 0.33 9.44
C SER A 52 -9.98 -0.85 10.13
N VAL A 53 -9.91 -0.88 11.46
CA VAL A 53 -10.53 -1.90 12.34
C VAL A 53 -11.90 -2.37 11.81
N PRO A 54 -12.26 -3.67 11.92
CA PRO A 54 -13.54 -4.17 11.45
C PRO A 54 -14.69 -3.29 11.95
N PRO A 55 -15.67 -2.97 11.08
CA PRO A 55 -16.75 -2.06 11.44
C PRO A 55 -17.54 -2.62 12.63
N THR A 56 -17.71 -1.82 13.68
CA THR A 56 -18.55 -2.18 14.81
C THR A 56 -20.01 -2.16 14.37
N ILE A 57 -20.62 -3.34 14.23
CA ILE A 57 -22.04 -3.44 13.90
C ILE A 57 -22.84 -3.46 15.21
N PRO A 58 -23.72 -2.48 15.46
CA PRO A 58 -24.49 -2.41 16.71
C PRO A 58 -25.44 -3.60 16.84
N LEU A 59 -25.45 -4.24 18.01
CA LEU A 59 -26.32 -5.38 18.31
C LEU A 59 -27.80 -4.95 18.27
N PRO A 60 -28.69 -5.72 17.61
CA PRO A 60 -30.12 -5.43 17.63
C PRO A 60 -30.67 -5.57 19.06
N GLY A 61 -31.28 -4.49 19.57
CA GLY A 61 -32.19 -4.57 20.72
C GLY A 61 -31.57 -4.80 22.10
N ALA A 62 -30.36 -4.29 22.38
CA ALA A 62 -29.80 -4.31 23.75
C ALA A 62 -30.72 -3.68 24.82
N ALA A 63 -31.70 -2.85 24.41
CA ALA A 63 -32.69 -2.22 25.28
C ALA A 63 -34.03 -2.98 25.42
N THR A 64 -34.29 -4.05 24.65
CA THR A 64 -35.65 -4.66 24.55
C THR A 64 -35.71 -6.17 24.85
N ALA A 65 -34.59 -6.81 25.21
CA ALA A 65 -34.57 -8.24 25.54
C ALA A 65 -35.50 -8.63 26.72
N ALA A 66 -35.74 -7.70 27.67
CA ALA A 66 -36.66 -7.93 28.79
C ALA A 66 -38.14 -7.92 28.37
N ALA A 67 -38.52 -7.14 27.34
CA ALA A 67 -39.90 -7.05 26.86
C ALA A 67 -40.28 -8.19 25.90
N ALA A 68 -39.30 -8.80 25.23
CA ALA A 68 -39.50 -9.91 24.29
C ALA A 68 -39.82 -11.26 24.98
N LEU A 69 -39.58 -11.40 26.30
CA LEU A 69 -39.84 -12.64 27.04
C LEU A 69 -41.34 -12.92 27.24
N GLU A 70 -42.20 -11.91 27.12
CA GLU A 70 -43.65 -12.03 27.34
C GLU A 70 -44.45 -12.23 26.04
N ASP A 71 -43.86 -11.95 24.86
CA ASP A 71 -44.51 -12.06 23.54
C ASP A 71 -43.72 -12.98 22.59
N ALA A 72 -44.32 -14.12 22.23
CA ALA A 72 -43.71 -15.12 21.35
C ALA A 72 -43.43 -14.60 19.91
N GLY A 73 -44.20 -13.62 19.44
CA GLY A 73 -43.98 -12.96 18.15
C GLY A 73 -42.78 -12.01 18.19
N GLU A 74 -42.61 -11.28 19.29
CA GLU A 74 -41.46 -10.38 19.49
C GLU A 74 -40.15 -11.16 19.71
N ALA A 75 -40.20 -12.26 20.47
CA ALA A 75 -39.07 -13.19 20.60
C ALA A 75 -38.58 -13.70 19.24
N ARG A 76 -39.50 -14.08 18.34
CA ARG A 76 -39.17 -14.59 17.00
C ARG A 76 -38.59 -13.50 16.09
N ARG A 77 -39.06 -12.26 16.20
CA ARG A 77 -38.49 -11.11 15.47
C ARG A 77 -37.08 -10.79 15.94
N LEU A 78 -36.85 -10.81 17.26
CA LEU A 78 -35.53 -10.60 17.86
C LEU A 78 -34.55 -11.70 17.40
N GLU A 79 -34.96 -12.97 17.40
CA GLU A 79 -34.14 -14.08 16.92
C GLU A 79 -33.74 -13.89 15.44
N LEU A 80 -34.69 -13.51 14.58
CA LEU A 80 -34.40 -13.22 13.17
C LEU A 80 -33.45 -12.02 13.02
N ALA A 81 -33.65 -10.97 13.80
CA ALA A 81 -32.80 -9.78 13.80
C ALA A 81 -31.36 -10.12 14.24
N VAL A 82 -31.20 -10.93 15.29
CA VAL A 82 -29.89 -11.42 15.75
C VAL A 82 -29.23 -12.26 14.66
N ARG A 83 -29.94 -13.20 14.02
CA ARG A 83 -29.38 -13.99 12.91
C ARG A 83 -28.90 -13.14 11.75
N GLN A 84 -29.69 -12.14 11.35
CA GLN A 84 -29.30 -11.20 10.29
C GLN A 84 -28.11 -10.33 10.70
N TRP A 85 -28.05 -9.90 11.95
CA TRP A 85 -26.92 -9.16 12.49
C TRP A 85 -25.64 -10.00 12.47
N THR A 86 -25.68 -11.25 12.95
CA THR A 86 -24.54 -12.17 12.92
C THR A 86 -24.02 -12.36 11.49
N ALA A 87 -24.92 -12.61 10.53
CA ALA A 87 -24.52 -12.76 9.13
C ALA A 87 -23.83 -11.49 8.57
N ARG A 88 -24.26 -10.30 8.98
CA ARG A 88 -23.62 -9.03 8.58
C ARG A 88 -22.25 -8.86 9.23
N VAL A 89 -22.09 -9.27 10.49
CA VAL A 89 -20.80 -9.25 11.20
C VAL A 89 -19.81 -10.18 10.52
N ASP A 90 -20.22 -11.42 10.23
CA ASP A 90 -19.39 -12.41 9.56
C ASP A 90 -18.92 -11.91 8.19
N ASP A 91 -19.83 -11.36 7.38
CA ASP A 91 -19.50 -10.79 6.06
C ASP A 91 -18.54 -9.59 6.17
N ALA A 92 -18.73 -8.73 7.17
CA ALA A 92 -17.82 -7.62 7.43
C ALA A 92 -16.42 -8.09 7.86
N GLU A 93 -16.33 -9.12 8.71
CA GLU A 93 -15.07 -9.72 9.14
C GLU A 93 -14.34 -10.39 7.97
N HIS A 94 -15.06 -11.12 7.11
CA HIS A 94 -14.49 -11.73 5.91
C HIS A 94 -13.97 -10.69 4.92
N ARG A 95 -14.70 -9.59 4.71
CA ARG A 95 -14.23 -8.46 3.89
C ARG A 95 -12.96 -7.85 4.48
N TYR A 96 -12.99 -7.50 5.77
CA TYR A 96 -11.83 -6.92 6.46
C TYR A 96 -10.60 -7.81 6.33
N THR A 97 -10.74 -9.12 6.57
CA THR A 97 -9.65 -10.10 6.47
C THR A 97 -9.06 -10.16 5.06
N ARG A 98 -9.92 -10.13 4.03
CA ARG A 98 -9.49 -10.10 2.63
C ARG A 98 -8.73 -8.82 2.29
N ASP A 99 -9.27 -7.69 2.72
CA ASP A 99 -8.73 -6.37 2.41
C ASP A 99 -7.38 -6.16 3.12
N ILE A 100 -7.26 -6.55 4.39
CA ILE A 100 -5.99 -6.43 5.13
C ILE A 100 -4.92 -7.34 4.55
N ALA A 101 -5.28 -8.56 4.12
CA ALA A 101 -4.35 -9.46 3.44
C ALA A 101 -3.89 -8.90 2.09
N ALA A 102 -4.79 -8.29 1.32
CA ALA A 102 -4.44 -7.61 0.07
C ALA A 102 -3.50 -6.41 0.32
N TRP A 103 -3.77 -5.61 1.36
CA TRP A 103 -2.92 -4.51 1.77
C TRP A 103 -1.53 -4.99 2.20
N HIS A 104 -1.42 -6.08 2.96
CA HIS A 104 -0.12 -6.64 3.35
C HIS A 104 0.72 -7.12 2.15
N ARG A 105 0.10 -7.76 1.15
CA ARG A 105 0.80 -8.13 -0.10
C ARG A 105 1.30 -6.90 -0.84
N ARG A 106 0.53 -5.82 -0.86
CA ARG A 106 0.93 -4.53 -1.42
C ARG A 106 2.11 -3.93 -0.65
N ASP A 107 2.07 -3.92 0.69
CA ASP A 107 3.15 -3.41 1.55
C ASP A 107 4.47 -4.15 1.30
N GLN A 108 4.43 -5.48 1.15
CA GLN A 108 5.60 -6.29 0.81
C GLN A 108 6.19 -5.90 -0.55
N ARG A 109 5.35 -5.70 -1.58
CA ARG A 109 5.79 -5.23 -2.91
C ARG A 109 6.40 -3.84 -2.85
N MET A 110 5.82 -2.93 -2.05
CA MET A 110 6.37 -1.59 -1.82
C MET A 110 7.77 -1.66 -1.20
N ARG A 111 7.98 -2.49 -0.16
CA ARG A 111 9.30 -2.69 0.46
C ARG A 111 10.32 -3.29 -0.51
N ALA A 112 9.89 -4.26 -1.32
CA ALA A 112 10.75 -4.86 -2.33
C ALA A 112 11.20 -3.84 -3.38
N LEU A 113 10.28 -2.98 -3.83
CA LEU A 113 10.61 -1.89 -4.76
C LEU A 113 11.56 -0.87 -4.10
N ASP A 114 11.31 -0.51 -2.84
CA ASP A 114 12.16 0.42 -2.09
C ASP A 114 13.60 -0.07 -2.01
N GLU A 115 13.78 -1.36 -1.75
CA GLU A 115 15.08 -1.99 -1.71
C GLU A 115 15.76 -2.01 -3.09
N GLN A 116 15.02 -2.27 -4.17
CA GLN A 116 15.56 -2.19 -5.52
C GLN A 116 16.03 -0.79 -5.87
N LEU A 117 15.23 0.24 -5.53
CA LEU A 117 15.61 1.64 -5.71
C LEU A 117 16.88 1.98 -4.93
N ARG A 118 16.98 1.52 -3.67
CA ARG A 118 18.19 1.71 -2.86
C ARG A 118 19.42 1.09 -3.51
N ARG A 119 19.34 -0.18 -3.90
CA ARG A 119 20.48 -0.89 -4.51
C ARG A 119 20.93 -0.24 -5.82
N ALA A 120 19.99 0.21 -6.64
CA ALA A 120 20.30 0.81 -7.93
C ALA A 120 20.89 2.22 -7.81
N ALA A 121 20.30 3.06 -6.96
CA ALA A 121 20.61 4.48 -6.93
C ALA A 121 21.56 4.91 -5.80
N MET A 122 21.63 4.19 -4.67
CA MET A 122 22.50 4.56 -3.53
C MET A 122 23.98 4.73 -3.90
N PRO A 123 24.60 3.89 -4.75
CA PRO A 123 26.02 4.02 -5.06
C PRO A 123 26.39 5.34 -5.77
N LYS A 124 25.46 5.95 -6.50
CA LYS A 124 25.70 7.16 -7.31
C LYS A 124 24.98 8.40 -6.78
N PHE A 125 23.80 8.21 -6.19
CA PHE A 125 22.92 9.29 -5.73
C PHE A 125 22.45 9.04 -4.30
N PRO A 126 23.37 8.96 -3.31
CA PRO A 126 23.01 8.65 -1.93
C PRO A 126 22.01 9.67 -1.36
N TRP A 127 22.18 10.96 -1.64
CA TRP A 127 21.25 12.01 -1.16
C TRP A 127 19.82 11.87 -1.71
N CYS A 128 19.66 11.26 -2.90
CA CYS A 128 18.34 11.04 -3.51
C CYS A 128 17.54 9.95 -2.79
N VAL A 129 18.21 9.14 -1.97
CA VAL A 129 17.69 7.85 -1.50
C VAL A 129 17.74 7.72 0.02
N GLU A 130 18.86 8.08 0.64
CA GLU A 130 19.16 7.78 2.05
C GLU A 130 18.14 8.38 3.02
N HIS A 131 17.71 9.62 2.77
CA HIS A 131 16.78 10.34 3.65
C HIS A 131 15.32 10.24 3.21
N LYS A 132 15.01 9.41 2.21
CA LYS A 132 13.66 9.29 1.65
C LYS A 132 12.99 8.02 2.17
N ARG A 133 11.82 8.20 2.77
CA ARG A 133 11.08 7.13 3.46
C ARG A 133 10.34 6.24 2.49
N THR A 134 9.86 6.77 1.37
CA THR A 134 9.01 6.05 0.42
C THR A 134 9.66 5.92 -0.97
N PRO A 135 9.28 4.89 -1.76
CA PRO A 135 9.67 4.79 -3.17
C PRO A 135 9.33 6.04 -3.98
N ARG A 136 8.16 6.65 -3.70
CA ARG A 136 7.73 7.90 -4.35
C ARG A 136 8.71 9.03 -4.12
N GLU A 137 9.07 9.29 -2.87
CA GLU A 137 10.02 10.36 -2.52
C GLU A 137 11.39 10.16 -3.18
N LYS A 138 11.85 8.91 -3.25
CA LYS A 138 13.10 8.53 -3.94
C LYS A 138 13.01 8.83 -5.43
N LEU A 139 11.97 8.35 -6.09
CA LEU A 139 11.75 8.57 -7.53
C LEU A 139 11.58 10.05 -7.86
N ALA A 140 10.84 10.81 -7.05
CA ALA A 140 10.66 12.25 -7.24
C ALA A 140 12.00 13.01 -7.11
N THR A 141 12.84 12.63 -6.15
CA THR A 141 14.14 13.28 -5.94
C THR A 141 15.13 12.92 -7.05
N LEU A 142 15.15 11.65 -7.48
CA LEU A 142 15.93 11.21 -8.63
C LEU A 142 15.47 11.93 -9.92
N GLU A 143 14.17 11.99 -10.18
CA GLU A 143 13.60 12.70 -11.34
C GLU A 143 14.02 14.17 -11.33
N LYS A 144 13.88 14.86 -10.19
CA LYS A 144 14.30 16.26 -10.05
C LYS A 144 15.80 16.43 -10.26
N HIS A 145 16.62 15.52 -9.76
CA HIS A 145 18.07 15.60 -9.95
C HIS A 145 18.46 15.40 -11.42
N MET A 146 17.91 14.38 -12.08
CA MET A 146 18.22 14.05 -13.47
C MET A 146 17.67 15.09 -14.47
N LEU A 147 16.53 15.72 -14.16
CA LEU A 147 15.97 16.81 -14.97
C LEU A 147 16.59 18.18 -14.64
N GLY A 148 16.93 18.41 -13.36
CA GLY A 148 17.47 19.67 -12.83
C GLY A 148 18.96 19.86 -13.05
N GLY A 149 19.71 18.79 -13.34
CA GLY A 149 21.13 18.86 -13.74
C GLY A 149 21.41 19.68 -15.01
N ARG A 150 20.39 20.16 -15.71
CA ARG A 150 20.52 21.14 -16.80
C ARG A 150 20.64 22.61 -16.35
N GLY A 151 20.63 22.91 -15.04
CA GLY A 151 20.45 24.29 -14.56
C GLY A 151 21.23 24.78 -13.35
N GLY A 152 22.32 24.14 -12.91
CA GLY A 152 23.04 24.66 -11.73
C GLY A 152 24.36 23.98 -11.41
N LEU A 153 25.43 24.45 -12.04
CA LEU A 153 26.74 24.51 -11.39
C LEU A 153 26.67 25.64 -10.35
N TYR A 154 26.74 25.30 -9.07
CA TYR A 154 27.30 26.16 -8.03
C TYR A 154 28.61 25.53 -7.59
#